data_AF-A0A7Y4JTY4-F1
#
_entry.id   AF-A0A7Y4JTY4-F1
#
_cell.length_a   1.000
_cell.length_b   1.000
_cell.length_c   1.000
_cell.angle_alpha   90.00
_cell.angle_beta   90.00
_cell.angle_gamma   90.00
#
_symmetry.space_group_name_H-M   'P 1'
#
loop_
_entity.id
_entity.type
_entity.pdbx_description
1 polymer ?
#
loop_
_entity_poly.entity_id
_entity_poly.type
_entity_poly.pdbx_seq_one_letter_code
_entity_poly.pdbx_strand_id
1 'polypeptide(L)'
;APTLAARAAAFFDTFQDARAKAFRGVPREKPPAGWADWYAQALRGVDGDEARLHAACQGYLQSDWGRTRQPVGTVVAFCAPRVWTRYVPPLEDGAEADPSEAGVAVPAEGASSEAARVWSACLEGVRAQGKRYALSWLSKARAVGLEDGHLVLAAPDAYFRQWVDEQYGSLMQSEARSLGLHGVRWARAAHEVA
;
A
#
# COMPACT_ATOMS: atom_id res chain seq x y z
N ALA A 1 14.52 -0.98 -26.56
CA ALA A 1 14.57 -0.74 -25.10
C ALA A 1 14.11 -2.00 -24.38
N PRO A 2 14.68 -2.36 -23.21
CA PRO A 2 14.22 -3.51 -22.44
C PRO A 2 12.75 -3.35 -22.04
N THR A 3 12.02 -4.46 -21.95
CA THR A 3 10.62 -4.47 -21.49
C THR A 3 10.55 -4.08 -20.01
N LEU A 4 9.39 -3.59 -19.57
CA LEU A 4 9.19 -3.20 -18.17
C LEU A 4 9.40 -4.38 -17.21
N ALA A 5 8.99 -5.59 -17.60
CA ALA A 5 9.23 -6.81 -16.85
C ALA A 5 10.72 -7.15 -16.74
N ALA A 6 11.49 -6.98 -17.82
CA ALA A 6 12.93 -7.20 -17.80
C ALA A 6 13.66 -6.16 -16.93
N ARG A 7 13.21 -4.91 -16.95
CA ARG A 7 13.72 -3.86 -16.05
C ARG A 7 13.41 -4.16 -14.59
N ALA A 8 12.18 -4.57 -14.29
CA ALA A 8 11.79 -4.99 -12.94
C ALA A 8 12.66 -6.14 -12.43
N ALA A 9 12.92 -7.16 -13.26
CA ALA A 9 13.81 -8.27 -12.90
C ALA A 9 15.25 -7.79 -12.63
N ALA A 10 15.81 -6.94 -13.49
CA ALA A 10 17.15 -6.37 -13.29
C ALA A 10 17.24 -5.51 -12.01
N PHE A 11 16.18 -4.75 -11.70
CA PHE A 11 16.08 -3.96 -10.48
C PHE A 11 16.04 -4.85 -9.23
N PHE A 12 15.26 -5.94 -9.26
CA PHE A 12 15.24 -6.94 -8.20
C PHE A 12 16.62 -7.56 -8.00
N ASP A 13 17.29 -7.94 -9.09
CA ASP A 13 18.60 -8.57 -8.99
C ASP A 13 19.63 -7.63 -8.36
N THR A 14 19.60 -6.36 -8.74
CA THR A 14 20.45 -5.31 -8.18
C THR A 14 20.17 -5.10 -6.69
N PHE A 15 18.90 -5.10 -6.26
CA PHE A 15 18.53 -5.02 -4.85
C PHE A 15 19.10 -6.20 -4.06
N GLN A 16 18.94 -7.42 -4.58
CA GLN A 16 19.42 -8.62 -3.92
C GLN A 16 20.95 -8.66 -3.79
N ASP A 17 21.67 -8.16 -4.78
CA ASP A 17 23.14 -8.04 -4.73
C ASP A 17 23.57 -6.99 -3.70
N ALA A 18 22.88 -5.86 -3.63
CA ALA A 18 23.12 -4.84 -2.62
C ALA A 18 22.85 -5.38 -1.20
N ARG A 19 21.78 -6.17 -1.04
CA ARG A 19 21.42 -6.81 0.23
C ARG A 19 22.47 -7.82 0.68
N ALA A 20 22.96 -8.67 -0.24
CA ALA A 20 24.01 -9.64 0.05
C ALA A 20 25.35 -8.97 0.44
N LYS A 21 25.65 -7.79 -0.13
CA LYS A 21 26.80 -6.96 0.27
C LYS A 21 26.61 -6.32 1.64
N ALA A 22 25.39 -5.84 1.94
CA ALA A 22 25.07 -5.18 3.20
C ALA A 22 25.00 -6.16 4.39
N PHE A 23 24.57 -7.39 4.15
CA PHE A 23 24.35 -8.40 5.19
C PHE A 23 25.00 -9.73 4.82
N ARG A 24 26.02 -10.16 5.58
CA ARG A 24 26.67 -11.44 5.32
C ARG A 24 25.74 -12.62 5.62
N GLY A 25 25.74 -13.62 4.73
CA GLY A 25 25.07 -14.90 4.96
C GLY A 25 23.56 -14.91 4.76
N VAL A 26 22.97 -13.82 4.24
CA VAL A 26 21.53 -13.79 3.95
C VAL A 26 21.21 -14.50 2.63
N PRO A 27 20.20 -15.39 2.59
CA PRO A 27 19.84 -16.09 1.37
C PRO A 27 19.20 -15.13 0.36
N ARG A 28 19.43 -15.38 -0.93
CA ARG A 28 18.76 -14.64 -2.01
C ARG A 28 17.26 -14.97 -2.00
N GLU A 29 16.44 -13.94 -2.15
CA GLU A 29 14.99 -14.04 -2.20
C GLU A 29 14.53 -14.28 -3.65
N LYS A 30 13.30 -14.77 -3.79
CA LYS A 30 12.60 -14.78 -5.07
C LYS A 30 11.79 -13.49 -5.22
N PRO A 31 11.60 -12.98 -6.45
CA PRO A 31 10.70 -11.86 -6.68
C PRO A 31 9.30 -12.18 -6.10
N PRO A 32 8.70 -11.25 -5.34
CA PRO A 32 7.31 -11.39 -4.90
C PRO A 32 6.35 -11.48 -6.09
N ALA A 33 5.19 -12.08 -5.87
CA ALA A 33 4.10 -11.98 -6.84
C ALA A 33 3.75 -10.50 -7.07
N GLY A 34 3.49 -10.12 -8.33
CA GLY A 34 3.20 -8.72 -8.69
C GLY A 34 4.39 -7.76 -8.68
N TRP A 35 5.62 -8.27 -8.58
CA TRP A 35 6.84 -7.43 -8.56
C TRP A 35 6.96 -6.46 -9.75
N ALA A 36 6.60 -6.91 -10.95
CA ALA A 36 6.65 -6.06 -12.14
C ALA A 36 5.67 -4.88 -12.06
N ASP A 37 4.48 -5.12 -11.51
CA ASP A 37 3.46 -4.10 -11.32
C ASP A 37 3.87 -3.11 -10.23
N TRP A 38 4.43 -3.62 -9.12
CA TRP A 38 5.01 -2.79 -8.08
C TRP A 38 6.11 -1.90 -8.66
N TYR A 39 7.06 -2.46 -9.41
CA TYR A 39 8.16 -1.71 -10.03
C TYR A 39 7.64 -0.63 -10.98
N ALA A 40 6.64 -0.94 -11.80
CA ALA A 40 6.02 0.03 -12.70
C ALA A 40 5.39 1.22 -11.94
N GLN A 41 4.72 0.95 -10.82
CA GLN A 41 4.09 1.97 -10.00
C GLN A 41 5.12 2.77 -9.19
N ALA A 42 6.11 2.09 -8.62
CA ALA A 42 7.26 2.66 -7.94
C ALA A 42 7.98 3.67 -8.86
N LEU A 43 8.24 3.27 -10.09
CA LEU A 43 8.89 4.09 -11.11
C LEU A 43 8.05 5.34 -11.45
N ARG A 44 6.73 5.20 -11.57
CA ARG A 44 5.83 6.37 -11.73
C ARG A 44 5.85 7.30 -10.50
N GLY A 45 5.95 6.75 -9.29
CA GLY A 45 6.02 7.52 -8.05
C GLY A 45 7.28 8.38 -7.90
N VAL A 46 8.30 8.13 -8.72
CA VAL A 46 9.53 8.94 -8.81
C VAL A 46 9.72 9.57 -10.20
N ASP A 47 8.61 9.77 -10.92
CA ASP A 47 8.59 10.40 -12.25
C ASP A 47 9.49 9.73 -13.30
N GLY A 48 9.59 8.41 -13.24
CA GLY A 48 10.42 7.64 -14.18
C GLY A 48 11.89 7.52 -13.78
N ASP A 49 12.33 8.17 -12.69
CA ASP A 49 13.72 8.16 -12.25
C ASP A 49 14.08 6.88 -11.48
N GLU A 50 14.55 5.87 -12.22
CA GLU A 50 15.00 4.61 -11.64
C GLU A 50 16.23 4.78 -10.71
N ALA A 51 17.05 5.83 -10.88
CA ALA A 51 18.18 6.09 -10.00
C ALA A 51 17.71 6.51 -8.59
N ARG A 52 16.62 7.29 -8.50
CA ARG A 52 15.95 7.59 -7.23
C ARG A 52 15.46 6.32 -6.53
N LEU A 53 14.98 5.32 -7.28
CA LEU A 53 14.60 4.03 -6.70
C LEU A 53 15.80 3.28 -6.13
N HIS A 54 16.91 3.23 -6.86
CA HIS A 54 18.14 2.62 -6.36
C HIS A 54 18.66 3.31 -5.09
N ALA A 55 18.61 4.64 -5.04
CA ALA A 55 19.01 5.41 -3.85
C ALA A 55 18.11 5.08 -2.63
N ALA A 56 16.80 4.99 -2.82
CA ALA A 56 15.87 4.59 -1.77
C ALA A 56 16.16 3.18 -1.23
N CYS A 57 16.45 2.22 -2.11
CA CYS A 57 16.86 0.86 -1.75
C CYS A 57 18.14 0.86 -0.90
N GLN A 58 19.15 1.63 -1.32
CA GLN A 58 20.41 1.73 -0.59
C GLN A 58 20.20 2.36 0.80
N GLY A 59 19.43 3.44 0.89
CA GLY A 59 19.10 4.08 2.15
C GLY A 59 18.36 3.14 3.12
N TYR A 60 17.44 2.32 2.59
CA TYR A 60 16.77 1.28 3.36
C TYR A 60 17.76 0.24 3.91
N LEU A 61 18.59 -0.36 3.05
CA LEU A 61 19.54 -1.42 3.45
C LEU A 61 20.61 -0.92 4.43
N GLN A 62 20.93 0.37 4.39
CA GLN A 62 21.90 1.00 5.30
C GLN A 62 21.26 1.51 6.59
N SER A 63 19.94 1.66 6.63
CA SER A 63 19.23 2.18 7.81
C SER A 63 19.21 1.21 8.99
N ASP A 64 19.16 1.76 10.20
CA ASP A 64 18.94 0.99 11.43
C ASP A 64 17.63 0.19 11.39
N TRP A 65 16.61 0.71 10.68
CA TRP A 65 15.34 0.02 10.51
C TRP A 65 15.49 -1.26 9.66
N GLY A 66 16.25 -1.20 8.56
CA GLY A 66 16.54 -2.35 7.71
C GLY A 66 17.44 -3.40 8.40
N ARG A 67 18.30 -2.95 9.32
CA ARG A 67 19.27 -3.76 10.09
C ARG A 67 18.67 -4.48 11.30
N THR A 68 17.61 -3.94 11.90
CA THR A 68 17.07 -4.43 13.18
C THR A 68 15.92 -5.44 13.03
N ARG A 69 15.33 -5.58 11.84
CA ARG A 69 14.25 -6.55 11.59
C ARG A 69 14.79 -7.88 11.10
N GLN A 70 14.14 -8.98 11.49
CA GLN A 70 14.40 -10.31 10.96
C GLN A 70 13.24 -10.76 10.04
N PRO A 71 13.50 -11.28 8.83
CA PRO A 71 14.81 -11.33 8.18
C PRO A 71 15.30 -9.93 7.78
N VAL A 72 16.61 -9.69 7.83
CA VAL A 72 17.19 -8.36 7.54
C VAL A 72 17.01 -7.97 6.07
N GLY A 73 16.70 -6.69 5.84
CA GLY A 73 16.74 -6.07 4.52
C GLY A 73 15.89 -6.74 3.42
N THR A 74 14.76 -7.39 3.75
CA THR A 74 13.97 -8.14 2.77
C THR A 74 13.31 -7.23 1.74
N VAL A 75 13.12 -7.70 0.50
CA VAL A 75 12.44 -6.91 -0.54
C VAL A 75 11.01 -6.58 -0.11
N VAL A 76 10.32 -7.52 0.53
CA VAL A 76 8.93 -7.37 0.97
C VAL A 76 8.81 -6.25 2.01
N ALA A 77 9.80 -6.11 2.89
CA ALA A 77 9.81 -5.02 3.87
C ALA A 77 10.13 -3.67 3.20
N PHE A 78 10.98 -3.64 2.17
CA PHE A 78 11.22 -2.43 1.38
C PHE A 78 9.97 -1.95 0.64
N CYS A 79 9.23 -2.87 0.02
CA CYS A 79 7.97 -2.59 -0.67
C CYS A 79 6.85 -2.09 0.28
N ALA A 80 7.03 -2.21 1.60
CA ALA A 80 6.05 -1.70 2.55
C ALA A 80 5.93 -0.17 2.40
N PRO A 81 4.73 0.40 2.18
CA PRO A 81 4.52 1.84 1.95
C PRO A 81 5.19 2.76 2.99
N ARG A 82 5.29 2.35 4.26
CA ARG A 82 5.96 3.16 5.29
C ARG A 82 7.48 3.23 5.15
N VAL A 83 8.09 2.19 4.59
CA VAL A 83 9.52 2.13 4.30
C VAL A 83 9.75 2.88 3.00
N TRP A 84 8.97 2.55 1.98
CA TRP A 84 8.92 3.24 0.70
C TRP A 84 8.85 4.77 0.82
N THR A 85 7.82 5.34 1.46
CA THR A 85 7.64 6.80 1.59
C THR A 85 8.71 7.46 2.47
N ARG A 86 9.45 6.70 3.29
CA ARG A 86 10.53 7.23 4.12
C ARG A 86 11.85 7.39 3.36
N TYR A 87 12.06 6.58 2.33
CA TYR A 87 13.33 6.54 1.59
C TYR A 87 13.21 7.02 0.15
N VAL A 88 11.99 7.17 -0.37
CA VAL A 88 11.72 7.91 -1.60
C VAL A 88 11.62 9.39 -1.25
N PRO A 89 12.58 10.24 -1.67
CA PRO A 89 12.48 11.68 -1.46
C PRO A 89 11.19 12.19 -2.13
N PRO A 90 10.42 13.08 -1.48
CA PRO A 90 9.38 13.82 -2.18
C PRO A 90 9.97 14.43 -3.46
N LEU A 91 9.19 14.47 -4.53
CA LEU A 91 9.48 15.41 -5.60
C LEU A 91 9.48 16.80 -4.95
N GLU A 92 10.55 17.58 -5.10
CA GLU A 92 10.53 18.95 -4.62
C GLU A 92 9.45 19.68 -5.42
N ASP A 93 8.32 20.01 -4.76
CA ASP A 93 7.22 20.73 -5.39
C ASP A 93 7.72 22.12 -5.79
N GLY A 94 8.05 22.26 -7.07
CA GLY A 94 8.19 23.54 -7.73
C GLY A 94 6.80 24.10 -8.05
N ALA A 95 6.42 25.11 -7.27
CA ALA A 95 5.43 26.15 -7.54
C ALA A 95 3.93 25.82 -7.38
N GLU A 96 3.30 26.66 -6.55
CA GLU A 96 1.88 26.80 -6.25
C GLU A 96 1.00 26.94 -7.51
N ALA A 97 -0.17 26.29 -7.50
CA ALA A 97 -1.28 26.61 -8.39
C ALA A 97 -2.57 26.77 -7.58
N ASP A 98 -3.08 27.99 -7.67
CA ASP A 98 -4.27 28.62 -7.10
C ASP A 98 -5.58 27.80 -7.25
N PRO A 99 -6.45 27.70 -6.22
CA PRO A 99 -7.75 27.04 -6.35
C PRO A 99 -8.84 28.03 -6.76
N SER A 100 -9.26 28.01 -8.04
CA SER A 100 -10.53 28.64 -8.45
C SER A 100 -11.22 27.88 -9.61
N GLU A 101 -12.30 27.20 -9.19
CA GLU A 101 -13.58 26.88 -9.86
C GLU A 101 -13.67 26.38 -11.32
N ALA A 102 -14.20 25.16 -11.44
CA ALA A 102 -15.43 24.74 -12.16
C ALA A 102 -15.28 23.24 -12.54
N GLY A 103 -16.11 22.27 -12.16
CA GLY A 103 -17.49 22.23 -11.73
C GLY A 103 -18.26 21.29 -12.67
N VAL A 104 -18.54 20.04 -12.27
CA VAL A 104 -19.73 19.25 -12.69
C VAL A 104 -20.02 18.20 -11.61
N ALA A 105 -21.26 18.19 -11.11
CA ALA A 105 -21.78 17.32 -10.07
C ALA A 105 -22.28 15.95 -10.60
N VAL A 106 -22.13 14.89 -9.79
CA VAL A 106 -23.00 13.69 -9.84
C VAL A 106 -23.18 13.16 -8.39
N PRO A 107 -24.40 12.84 -7.92
CA PRO A 107 -24.69 12.65 -6.50
C PRO A 107 -24.47 11.22 -5.99
N ALA A 108 -23.83 11.06 -4.84
CA ALA A 108 -23.81 9.81 -4.04
C ALA A 108 -23.54 10.05 -2.54
N GLU A 109 -23.92 11.23 -2.01
CA GLU A 109 -23.44 11.70 -0.69
C GLU A 109 -24.10 11.01 0.53
N GLY A 110 -25.17 10.24 0.34
CA GLY A 110 -25.81 9.49 1.42
C GLY A 110 -25.04 8.22 1.85
N ALA A 111 -24.63 7.40 0.87
CA ALA A 111 -23.98 6.11 1.13
C ALA A 111 -22.52 6.25 1.56
N SER A 112 -21.81 7.28 1.05
CA SER A 112 -20.42 7.54 1.47
C SER A 112 -20.36 8.01 2.93
N SER A 113 -21.32 8.81 3.38
CA SER A 113 -21.46 9.27 4.77
C SER A 113 -21.71 8.12 5.73
N GLU A 114 -22.67 7.23 5.41
CA GLU A 114 -23.00 6.09 6.25
C GLU A 114 -21.88 5.04 6.27
N ALA A 115 -21.33 4.69 5.10
CA ALA A 115 -20.20 3.77 5.00
C ALA A 115 -18.97 4.31 5.75
N ALA A 116 -18.71 5.62 5.69
CA ALA A 116 -17.64 6.24 6.47
C ALA A 116 -17.87 6.11 7.97
N ARG A 117 -19.10 6.34 8.46
CA ARG A 117 -19.44 6.17 9.89
C ARG A 117 -19.26 4.74 10.35
N VAL A 118 -19.75 3.76 9.58
CA VAL A 118 -19.57 2.33 9.88
C VAL A 118 -18.09 1.99 9.91
N TRP A 119 -17.31 2.46 8.93
CA TRP A 119 -15.88 2.19 8.91
C TRP A 119 -15.14 2.81 10.09
N SER A 120 -15.49 4.05 10.46
CA SER A 120 -14.99 4.68 11.68
C SER A 120 -15.31 3.84 12.92
N ALA A 121 -16.53 3.31 13.04
CA ALA A 121 -16.91 2.44 14.15
C ALA A 121 -16.10 1.13 14.18
N CYS A 122 -15.85 0.49 13.02
CA CYS A 122 -14.94 -0.66 12.93
C CYS A 122 -13.54 -0.30 13.43
N LEU A 123 -13.00 0.85 13.01
CA LEU A 123 -11.68 1.32 13.43
C LEU A 123 -11.64 1.62 14.93
N GLU A 124 -12.72 2.15 15.53
CA GLU A 124 -12.84 2.31 16.98
C GLU A 124 -12.83 0.95 17.70
N GLY A 125 -13.52 -0.08 17.17
CA GLY A 125 -13.47 -1.44 17.70
C GLY A 125 -12.06 -2.03 17.71
N VAL A 126 -11.31 -1.84 16.62
CA VAL A 126 -9.90 -2.23 16.53
C VAL A 126 -9.03 -1.43 17.51
N ARG A 127 -9.30 -0.12 17.69
CA ARG A 127 -8.61 0.73 18.65
C ARG A 127 -8.84 0.27 20.09
N ALA A 128 -10.09 -0.06 20.45
CA ALA A 128 -10.47 -0.54 21.77
C ALA A 128 -9.77 -1.87 22.14
N GLN A 129 -9.49 -2.71 21.14
CA GLN A 129 -8.68 -3.93 21.30
C GLN A 129 -7.17 -3.69 21.42
N GLY A 130 -6.71 -2.43 21.39
CA GLY A 130 -5.29 -2.08 21.52
C GLY A 130 -4.43 -2.41 20.30
N LYS A 131 -5.02 -2.80 19.16
CA LYS A 131 -4.32 -3.24 17.95
C LYS A 131 -3.80 -2.07 17.11
N ARG A 132 -2.98 -1.22 17.72
CA ARG A 132 -2.47 0.04 17.13
C ARG A 132 -1.77 -0.14 15.78
N TYR A 133 -1.08 -1.25 15.57
CA TYR A 133 -0.40 -1.54 14.31
C TYR A 133 -1.40 -1.83 13.18
N ALA A 134 -2.41 -2.67 13.43
CA ALA A 134 -3.49 -2.94 12.49
C ALA A 134 -4.27 -1.65 12.17
N LEU A 135 -4.59 -0.86 13.19
CA LEU A 135 -5.28 0.43 13.02
C LEU A 135 -4.55 1.36 12.05
N SER A 136 -3.22 1.44 12.13
CA SER A 136 -2.42 2.30 11.23
C SER A 136 -2.40 1.87 9.77
N TRP A 137 -2.79 0.62 9.49
CA TRP A 137 -2.96 0.09 8.14
C TRP A 137 -4.40 0.22 7.68
N LEU A 138 -5.35 -0.22 8.50
CA LEU A 138 -6.78 -0.18 8.19
C LEU A 138 -7.27 1.26 7.95
N SER A 139 -6.75 2.26 8.68
CA SER A 139 -7.16 3.66 8.49
C SER A 139 -6.86 4.24 7.11
N LYS A 140 -6.07 3.55 6.27
CA LYS A 140 -5.76 3.96 4.90
C LYS A 140 -6.79 3.46 3.88
N ALA A 141 -7.61 2.48 4.23
CA ALA A 141 -8.73 2.06 3.41
C ALA A 141 -9.85 3.09 3.50
N ARG A 142 -10.48 3.42 2.37
CA ARG A 142 -11.58 4.37 2.32
C ARG A 142 -12.90 3.63 2.15
N ALA A 143 -13.88 3.90 3.02
CA ALA A 143 -15.23 3.39 2.81
C ALA A 143 -15.89 4.10 1.64
N VAL A 144 -16.44 3.31 0.71
CA VAL A 144 -17.06 3.84 -0.53
C VAL A 144 -18.53 3.48 -0.66
N GLY A 145 -19.05 2.54 0.13
CA GLY A 145 -20.47 2.22 0.12
C GLY A 145 -20.85 1.07 1.06
N LEU A 146 -22.15 0.80 1.10
CA LEU A 146 -22.75 -0.39 1.71
C LEU A 146 -23.53 -1.12 0.62
N GLU A 147 -23.21 -2.39 0.39
CA GLU A 147 -23.81 -3.21 -0.67
C GLU A 147 -24.16 -4.60 -0.13
N ASP A 148 -25.41 -5.03 -0.28
CA ASP A 148 -25.90 -6.34 0.18
C ASP A 148 -25.49 -6.67 1.63
N GLY A 149 -25.62 -5.69 2.52
CA GLY A 149 -25.20 -5.82 3.93
C GLY A 149 -23.69 -5.96 4.16
N HIS A 150 -22.85 -5.62 3.18
CA HIS A 150 -21.39 -5.56 3.32
C HIS A 150 -20.89 -4.12 3.27
N LEU A 151 -19.86 -3.83 4.06
CA LEU A 151 -19.10 -2.59 3.94
C LEU A 151 -18.10 -2.68 2.78
N VAL A 152 -18.22 -1.78 1.81
CA VAL A 152 -17.36 -1.72 0.64
C VAL A 152 -16.22 -0.73 0.88
N LEU A 153 -14.99 -1.23 0.76
CA LEU A 153 -13.75 -0.48 0.97
C LEU A 153 -12.98 -0.32 -0.34
N ALA A 154 -12.53 0.89 -0.63
CA ALA A 154 -11.49 1.15 -1.62
C ALA A 154 -10.12 1.06 -0.95
N ALA A 155 -9.26 0.20 -1.51
CA ALA A 155 -7.86 0.17 -1.19
C ALA A 155 -7.11 1.30 -1.93
N PRO A 156 -6.03 1.86 -1.36
CA PRO A 156 -5.11 2.73 -2.10
C PRO A 156 -4.52 2.05 -3.34
N ASP A 157 -4.25 0.74 -3.25
CA ASP A 157 -3.70 -0.06 -4.34
C ASP A 157 -3.97 -1.57 -4.13
N ALA A 158 -3.68 -2.37 -5.16
CA ALA A 158 -3.92 -3.82 -5.15
C ALA A 158 -3.04 -4.59 -4.17
N TYR A 159 -1.81 -4.12 -3.91
CA TYR A 159 -0.91 -4.74 -2.93
C TYR A 159 -1.40 -4.48 -1.51
N PHE A 160 -1.77 -3.24 -1.20
CA PHE A 160 -2.43 -2.89 0.06
C PHE A 160 -3.65 -3.76 0.26
N ARG A 161 -4.52 -3.89 -0.75
CA ARG A 161 -5.69 -4.77 -0.69
C ARG A 161 -5.27 -6.19 -0.31
N GLN A 162 -4.38 -6.80 -1.08
CA GLN A 162 -3.95 -8.18 -0.87
C GLN A 162 -3.35 -8.37 0.52
N TRP A 163 -2.40 -7.52 0.89
CA TRP A 163 -1.69 -7.63 2.16
C TRP A 163 -2.63 -7.38 3.37
N VAL A 164 -3.52 -6.39 3.28
CA VAL A 164 -4.52 -6.14 4.34
C VAL A 164 -5.53 -7.27 4.43
N ASP A 165 -5.92 -7.87 3.30
CA ASP A 165 -6.80 -9.03 3.29
C ASP A 165 -6.14 -10.25 3.94
N GLU A 166 -4.88 -10.54 3.60
CA GLU A 166 -4.09 -11.63 4.18
C GLU A 166 -3.83 -11.44 5.68
N GLN A 167 -3.46 -10.23 6.11
CA GLN A 167 -3.04 -9.98 7.49
C GLN A 167 -4.20 -9.62 8.43
N TYR A 168 -5.21 -8.91 7.92
CA TYR A 168 -6.28 -8.32 8.73
C TYR A 168 -7.68 -8.60 8.20
N GLY A 169 -7.84 -9.39 7.13
CA GLY A 169 -9.14 -9.76 6.57
C GLY A 169 -10.10 -10.26 7.64
N SER A 170 -9.70 -11.30 8.38
CA SER A 170 -10.50 -11.88 9.47
C SER A 170 -10.90 -10.86 10.54
N LEU A 171 -10.00 -9.91 10.86
CA LEU A 171 -10.27 -8.86 11.84
C LEU A 171 -11.33 -7.88 11.31
N MET A 172 -11.15 -7.36 10.10
CA MET A 172 -12.13 -6.45 9.48
C MET A 172 -13.50 -7.10 9.34
N GLN A 173 -13.52 -8.38 8.95
CA GLN A 173 -14.75 -9.16 8.85
C GLN A 173 -15.45 -9.31 10.20
N SER A 174 -14.69 -9.51 11.29
CA SER A 174 -15.21 -9.60 12.64
C SER A 174 -15.81 -8.27 13.13
N GLU A 175 -15.12 -7.15 12.89
CA GLU A 175 -15.63 -5.82 13.28
C GLU A 175 -16.88 -5.42 12.50
N ALA A 176 -16.93 -5.70 11.20
CA ALA A 176 -18.14 -5.44 10.42
C ALA A 176 -19.34 -6.27 10.94
N ARG A 177 -19.10 -7.55 11.28
CA ARG A 177 -20.15 -8.42 11.85
C ARG A 177 -20.62 -7.99 13.24
N SER A 178 -19.74 -7.47 14.10
CA SER A 178 -20.15 -6.98 15.43
C SER A 178 -21.08 -5.78 15.33
N LEU A 179 -21.05 -5.05 14.21
CA LEU A 179 -21.95 -3.95 13.87
C LEU A 179 -23.22 -4.39 13.11
N GLY A 180 -23.44 -5.70 12.94
CA GLY A 180 -24.62 -6.25 12.28
C GLY A 180 -24.54 -6.37 10.76
N LEU A 181 -23.36 -6.15 10.17
CA LEU A 181 -23.14 -6.40 8.74
C LEU A 181 -22.78 -7.87 8.48
N HIS A 182 -22.88 -8.30 7.23
CA HIS A 182 -22.39 -9.61 6.80
C HIS A 182 -20.85 -9.67 6.72
N GLY A 183 -20.21 -8.52 6.48
CA GLY A 183 -18.76 -8.44 6.40
C GLY A 183 -18.25 -7.18 5.67
N VAL A 184 -16.98 -7.24 5.26
CA VAL A 184 -16.32 -6.28 4.37
C VAL A 184 -16.09 -6.87 2.99
N ARG A 185 -16.10 -6.01 1.97
CA ARG A 185 -15.69 -6.31 0.59
C ARG A 185 -14.79 -5.21 0.06
N TRP A 186 -13.89 -5.56 -0.85
CA TRP A 186 -13.12 -4.58 -1.59
C TRP A 186 -13.90 -4.12 -2.83
N ALA A 187 -13.92 -2.82 -3.09
CA ALA A 187 -14.42 -2.27 -4.33
C ALA A 187 -13.63 -2.88 -5.50
N ARG A 188 -14.33 -3.16 -6.61
CA ARG A 188 -13.68 -3.61 -7.84
C ARG A 188 -12.77 -2.50 -8.35
N ALA A 189 -11.59 -2.86 -8.85
CA ALA A 189 -10.72 -1.87 -9.48
C ALA A 189 -11.43 -1.28 -10.69
N ALA A 190 -11.32 0.03 -10.91
CA ALA A 190 -11.92 0.71 -12.07
C ALA A 190 -11.41 0.20 -13.43
N HIS A 191 -10.42 -0.70 -13.45
CA HIS A 191 -9.89 -1.37 -14.64
C HIS A 191 -10.43 -2.80 -14.86
N GLU A 192 -11.38 -3.28 -14.06
CA GLU A 192 -12.14 -4.50 -14.36
C GLU A 192 -13.48 -4.16 -15.03
N VAL A 193 -13.43 -3.65 -16.27
CA VAL A 193 -14.59 -3.66 -17.16
C VAL A 193 -14.12 -4.17 -18.52
N ALA A 194 -14.63 -5.37 -18.84
CA ALA A 194 -14.69 -6.07 -20.14
C ALA A 194 -13.37 -6.34 -20.88
#